data_AF-A0A1Q7JFL9-F1
#
_entry.id   AF-A0A1Q7JFL9-F1
#
_cell.length_a   1.000
_cell.length_b   1.000
_cell.length_c   1.000
_cell.angle_alpha   90.00
_cell.angle_beta   90.00
_cell.angle_gamma   90.00
#
_symmetry.space_group_name_H-M   'P 1'
#
loop_
_entity.id
_entity.type
_entity.pdbx_description
1 polymer ?
#
loop_
_entity_poly.entity_id
_entity_poly.type
_entity_poly.pdbx_seq_one_letter_code
_entity_poly.pdbx_strand_id
1 'polypeptide(L)'
;MLGPPLLPLLMTLCWGALQGAPIDGTWELARIFRSGPAAASHTVPIDSTVYLRLTLKTMPGEWIDGRLYRRYHGRDERGKIEAGPLRGTGRYIIGADLEYPVSQKARTAAWLVGDTLRLGTPFVPDADSLELRRVNAEEPYATTVIEVVTAR
;
A
#
# COMPACT_ATOMS: atom_id res chain seq x y z
N MET A 1 42.60 8.05 21.20
CA MET A 1 42.48 6.69 20.65
C MET A 1 41.04 6.23 20.83
N LEU A 2 40.22 6.33 19.78
CA LEU A 2 38.86 5.78 19.77
C LEU A 2 38.97 4.28 19.47
N GLY A 3 38.42 3.42 20.34
CA GLY A 3 38.56 1.97 20.23
C GLY A 3 37.77 1.35 19.06
N PRO A 4 38.11 0.11 18.65
CA PRO A 4 37.64 -0.52 17.41
C PRO A 4 36.14 -0.91 17.29
N PRO A 5 35.28 -0.92 18.33
CA PRO A 5 33.88 -1.35 18.14
C PRO A 5 32.90 -0.20 17.84
N LEU A 6 33.33 1.07 17.92
CA LEU A 6 32.44 2.22 17.68
C LEU A 6 32.15 2.44 16.19
N LEU A 7 33.11 2.15 15.31
CA LEU A 7 32.96 2.28 13.86
C LEU A 7 31.86 1.36 13.27
N PRO A 8 31.81 0.05 13.59
CA PRO A 8 30.75 -0.83 13.08
C PRO A 8 29.36 -0.51 13.65
N LEU A 9 29.29 0.03 14.88
CA LEU A 9 28.04 0.47 15.51
C LEU A 9 27.50 1.75 14.86
N LEU A 10 28.38 2.73 14.59
CA LEU A 10 28.00 3.93 13.84
C LEU A 10 27.59 3.58 12.41
N MET A 11 28.30 2.66 11.76
CA MET A 11 27.94 2.22 10.41
C MET A 11 26.59 1.51 10.38
N THR A 12 26.27 0.63 11.33
CA THR A 12 24.94 -0.01 11.40
C THR A 12 23.82 0.98 11.74
N LEU A 13 24.06 1.95 12.63
CA LEU A 13 23.11 3.02 12.93
C LEU A 13 22.87 3.96 11.75
N CYS A 14 23.93 4.34 11.02
CA CYS A 14 23.82 5.16 9.81
C CYS A 14 23.21 4.37 8.64
N TRP A 15 23.46 3.07 8.54
CA TRP A 15 22.91 2.21 7.48
C TRP A 15 21.41 1.98 7.66
N GLY A 16 20.95 1.77 8.90
CA GLY A 16 19.52 1.70 9.22
C GLY A 16 18.78 3.02 8.95
N ALA A 17 19.46 4.16 9.11
CA ALA A 17 18.90 5.49 8.79
C ALA A 17 18.91 5.82 7.27
N LEU A 18 19.72 5.12 6.47
CA LEU A 18 19.81 5.31 5.02
C LEU A 18 18.88 4.37 4.22
N GLN A 19 18.42 3.28 4.84
CA GLN A 19 17.49 2.35 4.21
C GLN A 19 16.06 2.86 4.42
N GLY A 20 15.42 3.31 3.33
CA GLY A 20 14.00 3.66 3.33
C GLY A 20 13.14 2.52 3.86
N ALA A 21 11.90 2.82 4.27
CA ALA A 21 11.03 1.78 4.80
C ALA A 21 10.86 0.65 3.77
N PRO A 22 10.74 -0.62 4.20
CA PRO A 22 10.46 -1.75 3.31
C PRO A 22 9.28 -1.54 2.35
N ILE A 23 8.33 -0.67 2.70
CA ILE A 23 7.17 -0.33 1.87
C ILE A 23 7.43 0.79 0.86
N ASP A 24 8.62 1.40 0.83
CA ASP A 24 8.99 2.40 -0.17
C ASP A 24 8.91 1.83 -1.57
N GLY A 25 8.55 2.65 -2.55
CA GLY A 25 8.38 2.29 -3.95
C GLY A 25 6.92 2.31 -4.43
N THR A 26 6.69 1.79 -5.63
CA THR A 26 5.37 1.78 -6.26
C THR A 26 4.71 0.40 -6.14
N TRP A 27 3.44 0.43 -5.78
CA TRP A 27 2.60 -0.73 -5.51
C TRP A 27 1.30 -0.62 -6.29
N GLU A 28 0.94 -1.70 -6.98
CA GLU A 28 -0.25 -1.78 -7.81
C GLU A 28 -1.20 -2.86 -7.29
N LEU A 29 -2.50 -2.55 -7.26
CA LEU A 29 -3.53 -3.51 -6.86
C LEU A 29 -3.50 -4.75 -7.73
N ALA A 30 -3.28 -5.90 -7.10
CA ALA A 30 -3.29 -7.21 -7.74
C ALA A 30 -4.54 -8.00 -7.38
N ARG A 31 -4.94 -7.98 -6.10
CA ARG A 31 -6.10 -8.73 -5.61
C ARG A 31 -6.95 -7.96 -4.62
N ILE A 32 -8.27 -8.10 -4.76
CA ILE A 32 -9.29 -7.60 -3.83
C ILE A 32 -9.88 -8.81 -3.11
N PHE A 33 -9.91 -8.80 -1.79
CA PHE A 33 -10.47 -9.89 -0.99
C PHE A 33 -11.78 -9.46 -0.38
N ARG A 34 -12.80 -10.31 -0.50
CA ARG A 34 -14.16 -10.09 0.00
C ARG A 34 -14.72 -11.35 0.63
N SER A 35 -15.66 -11.19 1.54
CA SER A 35 -16.46 -12.28 2.10
C SER A 35 -17.80 -12.36 1.37
N GLY A 36 -18.27 -13.58 1.11
CA GLY A 36 -19.49 -13.83 0.36
C GLY A 36 -20.10 -15.21 0.64
N PRO A 37 -21.24 -15.55 0.00
CA PRO A 37 -21.96 -16.78 0.28
C PRO A 37 -21.27 -18.04 -0.26
N ALA A 38 -20.40 -17.90 -1.26
CA ALA A 38 -19.64 -18.99 -1.86
C ALA A 38 -18.24 -18.52 -2.22
N ALA A 39 -17.26 -19.42 -2.12
CA ALA A 39 -15.90 -19.11 -2.51
C ALA A 39 -15.78 -19.02 -4.04
N ALA A 40 -15.16 -17.95 -4.53
CA ALA A 40 -14.98 -17.72 -5.95
C ALA A 40 -13.76 -16.84 -6.24
N SER A 41 -13.30 -16.84 -7.49
CA SER A 41 -12.29 -15.91 -7.96
C SER A 41 -12.61 -15.45 -9.37
N HIS A 42 -12.54 -14.14 -9.60
CA HIS A 42 -12.95 -13.52 -10.84
C HIS A 42 -11.88 -12.53 -11.31
N THR A 43 -11.61 -12.52 -12.61
CA THR A 43 -10.87 -11.43 -13.24
C THR A 43 -11.85 -10.33 -13.59
N VAL A 44 -11.61 -9.12 -13.07
CA VAL A 44 -12.52 -7.99 -13.17
C VAL A 44 -11.83 -6.82 -13.89
N PRO A 45 -12.43 -6.23 -14.94
CA PRO A 45 -11.92 -5.02 -15.57
C PRO A 45 -11.81 -3.86 -14.58
N ILE A 46 -10.71 -3.10 -14.61
CA ILE A 46 -10.49 -2.00 -13.66
C ILE A 46 -11.57 -0.92 -13.69
N ASP A 47 -12.21 -0.72 -14.85
CA ASP A 47 -13.28 0.28 -15.01
C ASP A 47 -14.61 -0.18 -14.42
N SER A 48 -14.76 -1.47 -14.13
CA SER A 48 -15.96 -2.03 -13.49
C SER A 48 -15.83 -2.18 -11.98
N THR A 49 -14.67 -1.85 -11.40
CA THR A 49 -14.36 -1.99 -9.98
C THR A 49 -13.54 -0.81 -9.49
N VAL A 50 -12.91 -0.95 -8.33
CA VAL A 50 -11.92 -0.01 -7.82
C VAL A 50 -10.52 -0.53 -8.10
N TYR A 51 -9.74 0.27 -8.82
CA TYR A 51 -8.31 0.07 -9.01
C TYR A 51 -7.53 1.10 -8.22
N LEU A 52 -6.34 0.74 -7.72
CA LEU A 52 -5.42 1.71 -7.15
C LEU A 52 -3.96 1.35 -7.35
N ARG A 53 -3.14 2.39 -7.48
CA ARG A 53 -1.68 2.34 -7.46
C ARG A 53 -1.19 3.42 -6.49
N LEU A 54 -0.26 3.06 -5.63
CA LEU A 54 0.35 3.98 -4.68
C LEU A 54 1.87 4.01 -4.86
N THR A 55 2.46 5.17 -4.67
CA THR A 55 3.92 5.34 -4.61
C THR A 55 4.27 5.94 -3.26
N LEU A 56 5.14 5.27 -2.51
CA LEU A 56 5.53 5.64 -1.16
C LEU A 56 7.02 5.97 -1.10
N LYS A 57 7.36 6.95 -0.27
CA LYS A 57 8.74 7.34 -0.02
C LYS A 57 8.91 7.73 1.44
N THR A 58 9.84 7.07 2.11
CA THR A 58 10.24 7.45 3.46
C THR A 58 11.05 8.73 3.43
N MET A 59 10.73 9.61 4.37
CA MET A 59 11.31 10.93 4.53
C MET A 59 12.03 11.01 5.89
N PRO A 60 12.91 12.02 6.10
CA PRO A 60 13.62 12.18 7.36
C PRO A 60 12.66 12.28 8.54
N GLY A 61 12.87 11.47 9.59
CA GLY A 61 11.96 11.37 10.74
C GLY A 61 10.90 10.28 10.62
N GLU A 62 11.10 9.30 9.72
CA GLU A 62 10.26 8.10 9.53
C GLU A 62 8.83 8.37 9.03
N TRP A 63 8.47 9.62 8.73
CA TRP A 63 7.23 9.91 8.02
C TRP A 63 7.35 9.46 6.56
N ILE A 64 6.25 9.02 5.98
CA ILE A 64 6.20 8.50 4.62
C ILE A 64 5.25 9.42 3.83
N ASP A 65 5.79 10.01 2.76
CA ASP A 65 5.00 10.73 1.77
C ASP A 65 4.62 9.79 0.62
N GLY A 66 3.57 10.13 -0.11
CA GLY A 66 3.24 9.37 -1.28
C GLY A 66 2.19 9.98 -2.18
N ARG A 67 1.91 9.25 -3.25
CA ARG A 67 0.87 9.58 -4.23
C ARG A 67 -0.05 8.38 -4.41
N LEU A 68 -1.34 8.67 -4.47
CA LEU A 68 -2.38 7.72 -4.81
C LEU A 68 -2.87 8.04 -6.23
N TYR A 69 -2.92 7.03 -7.07
CA TYR A 69 -3.80 6.99 -8.22
C TYR A 69 -4.85 5.92 -7.97
N ARG A 70 -6.13 6.30 -8.07
CA ARG A 70 -7.27 5.42 -7.90
C ARG A 70 -8.20 5.59 -9.09
N ARG A 71 -8.85 4.50 -9.48
CA ARG A 71 -9.95 4.55 -10.44
C ARG A 71 -11.18 3.91 -9.79
N TYR A 72 -12.22 4.70 -9.58
CA TYR A 72 -13.48 4.25 -9.00
C TYR A 72 -14.53 4.09 -10.10
N HIS A 73 -14.80 2.87 -10.54
CA HIS A 73 -15.75 2.57 -11.62
C HIS A 73 -15.52 3.46 -12.86
N GLY A 74 -14.28 3.50 -13.35
CA GLY A 74 -13.89 4.31 -14.50
C GLY A 74 -13.52 5.77 -14.19
N ARG A 75 -13.80 6.27 -12.97
CA ARG A 75 -13.49 7.66 -12.59
C ARG A 75 -12.12 7.77 -11.98
N ASP A 76 -11.26 8.56 -12.61
CA ASP A 76 -9.91 8.82 -12.12
C ASP A 76 -9.92 9.71 -10.88
N GLU A 77 -9.07 9.35 -9.93
CA GLU A 77 -8.88 10.05 -8.67
C GLU A 77 -7.39 10.05 -8.33
N ARG A 78 -6.88 11.22 -7.95
CA ARG A 78 -5.47 11.39 -7.57
C ARG A 78 -5.38 12.11 -6.24
N GLY A 79 -4.54 11.60 -5.36
CA GLY A 79 -4.42 12.13 -4.01
C GLY A 79 -3.00 12.07 -3.49
N LYS A 80 -2.74 12.85 -2.45
CA LYS A 80 -1.53 12.70 -1.63
C LYS A 80 -1.76 11.59 -0.61
N ILE A 81 -0.70 10.82 -0.33
CA ILE A 81 -0.68 9.86 0.76
C ILE A 81 0.16 10.42 1.90
N GLU A 82 -0.33 10.23 3.11
CA GLU A 82 0.47 10.42 4.32
C GLU A 82 0.48 9.11 5.10
N ALA A 83 1.68 8.64 5.43
CA ALA A 83 1.87 7.37 6.08
C ALA A 83 2.98 7.42 7.14
N GLY A 84 3.01 6.39 7.97
CA GLY A 84 4.06 6.24 8.98
C GLY A 84 4.02 4.88 9.66
N PRO A 85 5.11 4.49 10.34
CA PRO A 85 5.19 3.22 11.03
C PRO A 85 4.28 3.20 12.26
N LEU A 86 3.57 2.10 12.46
CA LEU A 86 2.96 1.76 13.73
C LEU A 86 4.02 1.05 14.57
N ARG A 87 4.76 1.83 15.36
CA ARG A 87 5.97 1.40 16.09
C ARG A 87 5.74 0.09 16.87
N GLY A 88 6.71 -0.82 16.75
CA GLY A 88 6.71 -2.11 17.45
C GLY A 88 5.82 -3.20 16.83
N THR A 89 5.14 -2.94 15.70
CA THR A 89 4.20 -3.91 15.09
C THR A 89 4.65 -4.46 13.74
N GLY A 90 5.66 -3.87 13.11
CA GLY A 90 6.02 -4.16 11.71
C GLY A 90 4.95 -3.73 10.70
N ARG A 91 4.00 -2.90 11.12
CA ARG A 91 2.91 -2.36 10.29
C ARG A 91 3.05 -0.86 10.10
N TYR A 92 2.30 -0.36 9.14
CA TYR A 92 2.23 1.06 8.78
C TYR A 92 0.77 1.49 8.79
N ILE A 93 0.52 2.78 9.00
CA ILE A 93 -0.77 3.39 8.71
C ILE A 93 -0.60 4.22 7.45
N ILE A 94 -1.47 4.01 6.47
CA ILE A 94 -1.49 4.76 5.21
C ILE A 94 -2.83 5.50 5.14
N GLY A 95 -2.76 6.81 4.97
CA GLY A 95 -3.92 7.69 4.84
C GLY A 95 -3.95 8.43 3.51
N ALA A 96 -5.15 8.64 2.97
CA ALA A 96 -5.40 9.53 1.84
C ALA A 96 -6.83 10.10 1.94
N ASP A 97 -7.03 11.28 1.38
CA ASP A 97 -8.37 11.80 1.16
C ASP A 97 -8.93 11.15 -0.12
N LEU A 98 -10.16 10.63 -0.01
CA LEU A 98 -10.89 10.05 -1.12
C LEU A 98 -12.06 10.96 -1.53
N GLU A 99 -12.39 10.99 -2.82
CA GLU A 99 -13.52 11.71 -3.41
C GLU A 99 -14.74 10.80 -3.64
N TYR A 100 -14.52 9.55 -4.06
CA TYR A 100 -15.59 8.60 -4.40
C TYR A 100 -15.62 7.37 -3.47
N PRO A 101 -16.81 6.78 -3.21
CA PRO A 101 -18.15 7.21 -3.65
C PRO A 101 -18.67 8.45 -2.91
N VAL A 102 -18.12 8.73 -1.74
CA VAL A 102 -18.38 9.91 -0.92
C VAL A 102 -17.05 10.40 -0.42
N SER A 103 -16.88 11.72 -0.35
CA SER A 103 -15.63 12.29 0.11
C SER A 103 -15.36 11.93 1.56
N GLN A 104 -14.17 11.37 1.82
CA GLN A 104 -13.81 10.87 3.15
C GLN A 104 -12.30 10.81 3.34
N LYS A 105 -11.87 10.83 4.61
CA LYS A 105 -10.47 10.55 4.97
C LYS A 105 -10.31 9.05 5.22
N ALA A 106 -9.68 8.36 4.28
CA ALA A 106 -9.40 6.93 4.41
C ALA A 106 -8.08 6.71 5.17
N ARG A 107 -8.06 5.75 6.10
CA ARG A 107 -6.83 5.27 6.76
C ARG A 107 -6.87 3.76 6.86
N THR A 108 -5.80 3.10 6.42
CA THR A 108 -5.66 1.64 6.48
C THR A 108 -4.39 1.23 7.19
N ALA A 109 -4.42 0.09 7.87
CA ALA A 109 -3.20 -0.60 8.26
C ALA A 109 -2.59 -1.30 7.03
N ALA A 110 -1.27 -1.24 6.92
CA ALA A 110 -0.50 -1.85 5.85
C ALA A 110 0.66 -2.67 6.40
N TRP A 111 0.94 -3.82 5.78
CA TRP A 111 2.04 -4.70 6.16
C TRP A 111 2.52 -5.53 4.97
N LEU A 112 3.77 -5.99 5.01
CA LEU A 112 4.30 -6.87 3.98
C LEU A 112 3.91 -8.33 4.25
N VAL A 113 3.56 -9.04 3.18
CA VAL A 113 3.38 -10.50 3.16
C VAL A 113 4.21 -11.04 2.00
N GLY A 114 5.39 -11.59 2.30
CA GLY A 114 6.40 -11.86 1.27
C GLY A 114 6.73 -10.58 0.50
N ASP A 115 6.63 -10.63 -0.83
CA ASP A 115 6.91 -9.51 -1.73
C ASP A 115 5.70 -8.61 -2.01
N THR A 116 4.59 -8.83 -1.32
CA THR A 116 3.34 -8.08 -1.52
C THR A 116 3.08 -7.13 -0.37
N LEU A 117 2.45 -6.00 -0.67
CA LEU A 117 1.92 -5.08 0.33
C LEU A 117 0.45 -5.39 0.55
N ARG A 118 0.11 -5.75 1.79
CA ARG A 118 -1.27 -5.99 2.21
C ARG A 118 -1.84 -4.72 2.82
N LEU A 119 -3.05 -4.34 2.42
CA LEU A 119 -3.83 -3.29 3.06
C LEU A 119 -5.06 -3.91 3.72
N GLY A 120 -5.37 -3.46 4.93
CA GLY A 120 -6.50 -3.97 5.71
C GLY A 120 -7.87 -3.45 5.28
N THR A 121 -8.00 -2.63 4.22
CA THR A 121 -9.16 -1.75 3.88
C THR A 121 -9.09 -0.38 4.59
N PRO A 122 -9.44 0.79 3.98
CA PRO A 122 -10.74 1.15 3.39
C PRO A 122 -10.68 1.83 2.00
N PHE A 123 -9.62 1.62 1.20
CA PHE A 123 -9.49 2.27 -0.12
C PHE A 123 -10.43 1.69 -1.21
N VAL A 124 -10.92 0.47 -0.99
CA VAL A 124 -11.89 -0.20 -1.84
C VAL A 124 -13.11 -0.51 -0.96
N PRO A 125 -14.30 0.05 -1.26
CA PRO A 125 -15.50 -0.26 -0.52
C PRO A 125 -15.79 -1.76 -0.50
N ASP A 126 -16.27 -2.24 0.65
CA ASP A 126 -16.67 -3.62 0.91
C ASP A 126 -15.55 -4.68 0.74
N ALA A 127 -14.30 -4.25 0.63
CA ALA A 127 -13.16 -5.16 0.63
C ALA A 127 -12.74 -5.43 2.06
N ASP A 128 -12.50 -6.70 2.39
CA ASP A 128 -11.94 -7.12 3.67
C ASP A 128 -10.44 -6.81 3.74
N SER A 129 -9.75 -6.90 2.60
CA SER A 129 -8.34 -6.51 2.46
C SER A 129 -7.91 -6.49 0.99
N LEU A 130 -6.74 -5.90 0.75
CA LEU A 130 -6.17 -5.74 -0.58
C LEU A 130 -4.74 -6.26 -0.60
N GLU A 131 -4.34 -6.84 -1.72
CA GLU A 131 -2.97 -7.22 -2.00
C GLU A 131 -2.45 -6.44 -3.19
N LEU A 132 -1.33 -5.77 -2.97
CA LEU A 132 -0.64 -5.01 -4.00
C LEU A 132 0.70 -5.67 -4.31
N ARG A 133 1.00 -5.75 -5.61
CA ARG A 133 2.30 -6.17 -6.11
C ARG A 133 3.21 -4.96 -6.29
N ARG A 134 4.51 -5.16 -6.12
CA ARG A 134 5.51 -4.14 -6.44
C ARG A 134 5.62 -3.99 -7.96
N VAL A 135 5.68 -2.74 -8.43
CA VAL A 135 5.81 -2.40 -9.86
C VAL A 135 6.80 -1.26 -10.06
N ASN A 136 7.26 -1.09 -11.30
CA ASN A 136 7.96 0.14 -11.67
C ASN A 136 6.97 1.30 -11.82
N ALA A 137 7.36 2.51 -11.42
CA ALA A 137 6.48 3.68 -11.48
C ALA A 137 5.95 3.97 -12.90
N GLU A 138 6.79 3.71 -13.91
CA GLU A 138 6.49 3.94 -15.34
C GLU A 138 5.82 2.73 -16.03
N GLU A 139 5.56 1.63 -15.30
CA GLU A 139 4.87 0.48 -15.87
C GLU A 139 3.43 0.86 -16.26
N PRO A 140 2.91 0.43 -17.42
CA PRO A 140 1.50 0.66 -17.76
C PRO A 140 0.56 0.19 -16.65
N TYR A 141 -0.58 0.86 -16.49
CA TYR A 141 -1.59 0.43 -15.52
C TYR A 141 -2.17 -0.93 -15.92
N ALA A 142 -2.38 -1.80 -14.93
CA ALA A 142 -3.13 -3.03 -15.14
C ALA A 142 -4.52 -2.75 -15.73
N THR A 143 -4.97 -3.61 -16.63
CA THR A 143 -6.32 -3.52 -17.24
C THR A 143 -7.37 -4.31 -16.45
N THR A 144 -6.92 -5.21 -15.58
CA THR A 144 -7.77 -6.07 -14.75
C THR A 144 -7.18 -6.28 -13.37
N VAL A 145 -8.04 -6.58 -12.40
CA VAL A 145 -7.67 -7.07 -11.06
C VAL A 145 -8.32 -8.42 -10.80
N ILE A 146 -7.79 -9.17 -9.84
CA ILE A 146 -8.42 -10.42 -9.40
C ILE A 146 -9.25 -10.13 -8.15
N GLU A 147 -10.54 -10.42 -8.19
CA GLU A 147 -11.38 -10.45 -7.01
C GLU A 147 -11.41 -11.87 -6.45
N VAL A 148 -11.15 -12.02 -5.16
CA VAL A 148 -11.16 -13.27 -4.42
C VAL A 148 -12.26 -13.20 -3.37
N VAL A 149 -13.28 -14.04 -3.51
CA VAL A 149 -14.39 -14.15 -2.57
C VAL A 149 -14.17 -15.39 -1.71
N THR A 150 -14.15 -15.22 -0.40
CA THR A 150 -14.10 -16.32 0.57
C THR A 150 -15.50 -16.59 1.12
N ALA A 151 -15.87 -17.86 1.27
CA ALA A 151 -17.14 -18.24 1.89
C ALA A 151 -17.18 -17.78 3.35
N ARG A 152 -18.33 -17.23 3.77
CA ARG A 152 -18.60 -16.79 5.14
C ARG A 152 -19.35 -17.84 5.95
#